data_AF-A0ABD4ZID1-F1
#
_entry.id   AF-A0ABD4ZID1-F1
#
_cell.length_a   1.000
_cell.length_b   1.000
_cell.length_c   1.000
_cell.angle_alpha   90.00
_cell.angle_beta   90.00
_cell.angle_gamma   90.00
#
_symmetry.space_group_name_H-M   'P 1'
#
loop_
_entity.id
_entity.type
_entity.pdbx_description
1 polymer ?
#
loop_
_entity_poly.entity_id
_entity_poly.type
_entity_poly.pdbx_seq_one_letter_code
_entity_poly.pdbx_strand_id
1 'polypeptide(L)' 'MKDIIYFTKEDGQNIILLTSKSNDISMIGPDERDFKLYKRILGHKPTNVYALIDGKEFKFPKAWLTPDFQWN' A
#
# COMPACT_ATOMS: atom_id res chain seq x y z
N MET A 1 -15.05 12.32 6.97
CA MET A 1 -13.76 11.90 6.37
C MET A 1 -13.39 10.59 7.02
N LYS A 2 -13.06 9.55 6.25
CA LYS A 2 -12.62 8.27 6.82
C LYS A 2 -11.11 8.14 6.62
N ASP A 3 -10.42 7.64 7.63
CA ASP A 3 -9.00 7.33 7.52
C ASP A 3 -8.84 5.99 6.78
N ILE A 4 -7.88 5.95 5.87
CA ILE A 4 -7.44 4.78 5.13
C ILE A 4 -6.06 4.44 5.65
N ILE A 5 -5.90 3.23 6.18
CA ILE A 5 -4.61 2.75 6.68
C ILE A 5 -4.08 1.73 5.68
N TYR A 6 -2.94 2.03 5.06
CA TYR A 6 -2.22 1.08 4.21
C TYR A 6 -1.22 0.31 5.05
N PHE A 7 -1.16 -1.00 4.85
CA PHE A 7 -0.28 -1.87 5.61
C PHE A 7 0.13 -3.12 4.81
N THR A 8 1.23 -3.73 5.20
CA THR A 8 1.69 -5.04 4.70
C THR A 8 1.57 -6.09 5.81
N LYS A 9 1.41 -7.35 5.43
CA LYS A 9 1.44 -8.51 6.34
C LYS A 9 2.71 -9.30 6.04
N GLU A 10 3.73 -9.17 6.88
CA GLU A 10 5.04 -9.81 6.72
C GLU A 10 5.40 -10.54 8.01
N ASP A 11 5.85 -11.79 7.90
CA ASP A 11 6.24 -12.64 9.03
C ASP A 11 5.20 -12.71 10.17
N GLY A 12 3.92 -12.69 9.79
CA GLY A 12 2.79 -12.73 10.73
C GLY A 12 2.48 -11.40 11.43
N GLN A 13 3.16 -10.32 11.07
CA GLN A 13 2.97 -8.98 11.62
C GLN A 13 2.35 -8.02 10.60
N ASN A 14 1.49 -7.12 11.09
CA ASN A 14 0.95 -6.02 10.31
C ASN A 14 1.87 -4.81 10.46
N ILE A 15 2.48 -4.36 9.35
CA ILE A 15 3.36 -3.17 9.33
C ILE A 15 2.63 -2.04 8.60
N ILE A 16 2.42 -0.93 9.29
CA ILE A 16 1.77 0.25 8.73
C ILE A 16 2.72 0.94 7.74
N LEU A 17 2.20 1.26 6.56
CA LEU A 17 2.93 1.90 5.48
C LEU A 17 2.56 3.39 5.33
N LEU A 18 1.27 3.71 5.40
CA LEU A 18 0.75 5.06 5.20
C LEU A 18 -0.64 5.20 5.83
N THR A 19 -0.98 6.39 6.31
CA THR A 19 -2.35 6.78 6.64
C THR A 19 -2.76 7.95 5.77
N SER A 20 -3.94 7.89 5.17
CA SER A 20 -4.47 8.93 4.28
C SER A 20 -5.96 9.15 4.52
N LYS A 21 -6.50 10.31 4.13
CA LYS A 21 -7.94 10.61 4.26
C LYS A 21 -8.67 10.25 2.97
N SER A 22 -9.89 9.73 3.08
CA SER A 22 -10.70 9.23 1.94
C SER A 22 -11.00 10.24 0.83
N ASN A 23 -10.67 11.53 1.01
CA ASN A 23 -10.85 12.57 0.01
C ASN A 23 -9.62 12.67 -0.93
N ASP A 24 -8.47 12.15 -0.51
CA ASP A 24 -7.20 12.23 -1.22
C ASP A 24 -6.93 11.03 -2.12
N ILE A 25 -7.69 9.94 -1.93
CA ILE A 25 -7.53 8.70 -2.70
C ILE A 25 -8.67 8.62 -3.70
N SER A 26 -8.37 8.98 -4.95
CA SER A 26 -9.01 8.29 -6.06
C SER A 26 -8.79 6.79 -5.80
N MET A 27 -9.83 5.95 -5.87
CA MET A 27 -9.77 4.50 -5.57
C MET A 27 -8.89 3.68 -6.56
N ILE A 28 -7.83 4.29 -7.05
CA ILE A 28 -6.72 3.73 -7.80
C ILE A 28 -5.68 3.42 -6.71
N GLY A 29 -5.23 2.18 -6.59
CA GLY A 29 -4.31 1.74 -5.53
C GLY A 29 -2.99 2.53 -5.47
N PRO A 30 -2.08 2.17 -4.56
CA PRO A 30 -0.82 2.89 -4.36
C PRO A 30 -0.06 3.11 -5.67
N ASP A 31 0.51 4.30 -5.85
CA ASP A 31 1.28 4.69 -7.04
C ASP A 31 2.80 4.42 -6.88
N GLU A 32 3.59 4.77 -7.89
CA GLU A 32 5.05 4.57 -7.85
C GLU A 32 5.72 5.32 -6.67
N ARG A 33 5.20 6.50 -6.31
CA ARG A 33 5.73 7.28 -5.18
C ARG A 33 5.43 6.60 -3.87
N ASP A 34 4.23 6.05 -3.73
CA ASP A 34 3.85 5.23 -2.58
C ASP A 34 4.77 4.00 -2.47
N PHE A 35 5.05 3.30 -3.57
CA PHE A 35 5.96 2.16 -3.53
C PHE A 35 7.40 2.51 -3.15
N LYS A 36 7.91 3.68 -3.59
CA LYS A 36 9.22 4.19 -3.14
C LYS A 36 9.21 4.46 -1.65
N LEU A 37 8.14 5.04 -1.13
CA LEU A 37 7.96 5.26 0.31
C LEU A 37 7.90 3.93 1.07
N TYR A 38 7.11 2.96 0.60
CA TYR A 38 6.97 1.66 1.24
C TYR A 38 8.29 0.92 1.30
N LYS A 39 9.07 0.94 0.20
CA LYS A 39 10.41 0.36 0.17
C LYS A 39 11.35 1.04 1.17
N ARG A 40 11.23 2.36 1.36
CA ARG A 40 12.04 3.10 2.35
C ARG A 40 11.67 2.72 3.78
N ILE A 41 10.39 2.45 4.07
CA ILE A 41 9.91 2.04 5.40
C ILE A 41 10.35 0.61 5.71
N LEU A 42 10.18 -0.31 4.76
CA LEU A 42 10.44 -1.73 4.95
C LEU A 42 11.92 -2.12 4.74
N GLY A 43 12.68 -1.33 3.97
CA GLY A 43 14.01 -1.70 3.47
C GLY A 43 13.96 -2.59 2.20
N HIS A 44 12.81 -3.19 1.91
CA HIS A 44 12.54 -4.00 0.72
C HIS A 44 11.17 -3.70 0.12
N LYS A 45 10.88 -4.31 -1.03
CA LYS A 45 9.59 -4.15 -1.70
C LYS A 45 8.51 -4.97 -0.96
N PRO A 46 7.36 -4.37 -0.58
CA PRO A 46 6.30 -5.11 0.09
C PRO A 46 5.81 -6.28 -0.75
N THR A 47 5.63 -7.45 -0.12
CA THR A 47 5.16 -8.67 -0.81
C THR A 47 3.64 -8.69 -1.04
N ASN A 48 2.92 -7.90 -0.24
CA ASN A 48 1.49 -7.68 -0.28
C ASN A 48 1.20 -6.26 0.24
N VAL A 49 0.08 -5.68 -0.17
CA VAL A 49 -0.40 -4.41 0.37
C VAL A 49 -1.89 -4.53 0.61
N TYR A 50 -2.34 -4.02 1.75
CA TYR A 50 -3.71 -3.98 2.17
C TYR A 50 -4.11 -2.53 2.50
N ALA A 51 -5.39 -2.22 2.35
CA ALA A 51 -6.01 -1.02 2.89
C ALA A 51 -7.08 -1.41 3.92
N LEU A 52 -7.04 -0.80 5.10
CA LEU A 52 -8.12 -0.84 6.07
C LEU A 52 -8.99 0.40 5.87
N ILE A 53 -10.23 0.19 5.46
CA ILE A 53 -11.21 1.24 5.22
C ILE A 53 -12.48 0.86 5.98
N ASP A 54 -12.89 1.71 6.93
CA ASP A 54 -14.14 1.48 7.68
C ASP A 54 -14.18 0.11 8.40
N GLY A 55 -13.03 -0.32 8.93
CA GLY A 55 -12.87 -1.63 9.58
C GLY A 55 -12.84 -2.81 8.61
N LYS A 56 -12.90 -2.58 7.29
CA LYS A 56 -12.82 -3.63 6.27
C LYS A 56 -11.44 -3.64 5.62
N GLU A 57 -10.84 -4.83 5.54
CA GLU A 57 -9.56 -5.03 4.87
C GLU A 57 -9.77 -5.31 3.38
N PHE A 58 -9.02 -4.59 2.53
CA PHE A 58 -8.97 -4.78 1.09
C PHE A 58 -7.55 -5.13 0.69
N LYS A 59 -7.36 -6.25 -0.02
CA LYS A 59 -6.05 -6.67 -0.53
C LYS A 59 -5.86 -6.14 -1.94
N PHE A 60 -4.75 -5.45 -2.20
CA PHE A 60 -4.39 -5.06 -3.56
C PHE A 60 -3.80 -6.27 -4.33
N PRO A 61 -4.16 -6.45 -5.61
CA PRO A 61 -3.61 -7.53 -6.42
C PRO A 61 -2.09 -7.41 -6.58
N LYS A 62 -1.38 -8.54 -6.68
CA LYS A 62 0.08 -8.56 -6.94
C LYS A 62 0.49 -7.81 -8.21
N ALA A 63 -0.40 -7.73 -9.21
CA ALA A 63 -0.17 -6.96 -10.44
C ALA A 63 0.06 -5.46 -10.18
N TRP A 64 -0.45 -4.92 -9.06
CA TRP A 64 -0.18 -3.55 -8.64
C TRP A 64 1.19 -3.38 -8.01
N LEU A 65 1.77 -4.48 -7.49
CA LEU A 65 3.11 -4.47 -6.92
C LEU A 65 4.16 -4.58 -8.01
N THR A 66 3.85 -5.16 -9.17
CA THR A 66 4.78 -5.26 -10.30
C THR A 66 4.80 -3.94 -11.07
N PRO A 67 5.93 -3.22 -11.11
CA PRO A 67 6.09 -2.19 -12.13
C PRO A 67 6.33 -2.94 -13.44
N ASP A 68 5.30 -3.10 -14.26
CA ASP A 68 5.51 -3.24 -15.71
C ASP A 68 6.00 -1.90 -16.32
N PHE A 69 6.36 -0.93 -15.48
CA PHE A 69 7.26 0.17 -15.82
C PHE A 69 8.71 -0.31 -15.74
N GLN A 70 9.30 -0.55 -16.91
CA GLN A 70 10.74 -0.74 -17.06
C GLN A 70 11.47 0.48 -16.47
N TRP A 71 12.36 0.24 -15.51
CA TRP A 71 13.29 1.24 -15.00
C TRP A 71 14.35 1.50 -16.08
N ASN A 72 14.09 2.49 -16.95
CA ASN A 72 15.13 3.17 -17.72
C ASN A 72 15.61 4.40 -16.96
#